data_AF-A0A4Q3F6Z1-F1
#
_entry.id   AF-A0A4Q3F6Z1-F1
#
_cell.length_a   1.000
_cell.length_b   1.000
_cell.length_c   1.000
_cell.angle_alpha   90.00
_cell.angle_beta   90.00
_cell.angle_gamma   90.00
#
_symmetry.space_group_name_H-M   'P 1'
#
loop_
_entity.id
_entity.type
_entity.pdbx_description
1 polymer ?
#
loop_
_entity_poly.entity_id
_entity_poly.type
_entity_poly.pdbx_seq_one_letter_code
_entity_poly.pdbx_strand_id
1 'polypeptide(L)'
;MSGLLRARPATTPAMLAAFSDAATLRHALAFEAELARAEAAEGLIGTETADAIVALCATVAIDPAELAEEAALAGTLAIPLVARLRAALTGEAAKALHKGATSQDVADTILTCQIRAAGGLLDAELARITTALAALAQRHAATPAIGRTLLQDALPIGFGLRIA
;
A
#
# COMPACT_ATOMS: atom_id res chain seq x y z
N MET A 1 8.39 -6.93 15.59
CA MET A 1 8.53 -5.88 16.64
C MET A 1 8.13 -4.52 16.06
N SER A 2 7.34 -3.71 16.75
CA SER A 2 6.95 -2.39 16.20
C SER A 2 8.09 -1.35 16.34
N GLY A 3 8.44 -0.67 15.25
CA GLY A 3 9.42 0.42 15.21
C GLY A 3 8.83 1.82 15.50
N LEU A 4 7.70 1.88 16.21
CA LEU A 4 6.86 3.08 16.27
C LEU A 4 7.54 4.32 16.87
N LEU A 5 8.39 4.16 17.91
CA LEU A 5 9.12 5.30 18.49
C LEU A 5 10.01 6.01 17.46
N ARG A 6 10.58 5.26 16.51
CA ARG A 6 11.40 5.82 15.43
C ARG A 6 10.55 6.34 14.27
N ALA A 7 9.48 5.62 13.92
CA ALA A 7 8.69 5.94 12.74
C ALA A 7 7.74 7.13 12.97
N ARG A 8 7.05 7.19 14.12
CA ARG A 8 5.94 8.14 14.37
C ARG A 8 6.28 9.63 14.19
N PRO A 9 7.49 10.13 14.51
CA PRO A 9 7.86 11.52 14.23
C PRO A 9 7.94 11.87 12.74
N ALA A 10 8.11 10.89 11.86
CA ALA A 10 8.34 11.08 10.43
C ALA A 10 7.23 10.52 9.53
N THR A 11 6.19 9.90 10.09
CA THR A 11 5.11 9.28 9.30
C THR A 11 3.77 9.36 10.04
N THR A 12 2.66 9.12 9.33
CA THR A 12 1.31 9.10 9.91
C THR A 12 0.84 7.67 10.22
N PRO A 13 -0.13 7.47 11.13
CA PRO A 13 -0.70 6.15 11.38
C PRO A 13 -1.34 5.54 10.13
N ALA A 14 -1.99 6.36 9.30
CA ALA A 14 -2.61 5.93 8.06
C ALA A 14 -1.56 5.43 7.04
N MET A 15 -0.44 6.14 6.90
CA MET A 15 0.66 5.72 6.04
C MET A 15 1.30 4.42 6.54
N LEU A 16 1.50 4.27 7.84
CA LEU A 16 1.98 3.01 8.44
C LEU A 16 1.02 1.84 8.19
N ALA A 17 -0.29 2.09 8.29
CA ALA A 17 -1.29 1.05 8.04
C ALA A 17 -1.27 0.57 6.59
N ALA A 18 -1.07 1.46 5.62
CA ALA A 18 -0.99 1.13 4.19
C ALA A 18 0.17 0.15 3.87
N PHE A 19 1.30 0.28 4.56
CA PHE A 19 2.50 -0.56 4.37
C PHE A 19 2.72 -1.57 5.50
N SER A 20 1.69 -1.86 6.30
CA SER A 20 1.78 -2.84 7.38
C SER A 20 1.78 -4.27 6.84
N ASP A 21 2.32 -5.22 7.61
CA ASP A 21 2.30 -6.64 7.26
C ASP A 21 0.87 -7.14 7.02
N ALA A 22 -0.10 -6.64 7.80
CA ALA A 22 -1.52 -6.95 7.61
C ALA A 22 -2.06 -6.44 6.27
N ALA A 23 -1.59 -5.27 5.80
CA ALA A 23 -1.93 -4.78 4.46
C ALA A 23 -1.27 -5.60 3.36
N THR A 24 0.01 -5.93 3.52
CA THR A 24 0.75 -6.82 2.61
C THR A 24 0.04 -8.16 2.44
N LEU A 25 -0.31 -8.84 3.54
CA LEU A 25 -1.05 -10.09 3.51
C LEU A 25 -2.42 -9.96 2.87
N ARG A 26 -3.19 -8.92 3.23
CA ARG A 26 -4.51 -8.68 2.65
C ARG A 26 -4.43 -8.52 1.13
N HIS A 27 -3.43 -7.79 0.62
CA HIS A 27 -3.24 -7.61 -0.81
C HIS A 27 -2.73 -8.89 -1.50
N ALA A 28 -1.91 -9.69 -0.82
CA ALA A 28 -1.46 -10.99 -1.33
C ALA A 28 -2.61 -11.98 -1.49
N LEU A 29 -3.47 -12.09 -0.46
CA LEU A 29 -4.68 -12.94 -0.50
C LEU A 29 -5.69 -12.44 -1.54
N ALA A 30 -5.84 -11.13 -1.68
CA ALA A 30 -6.68 -10.56 -2.73
C ALA A 30 -6.13 -10.88 -4.12
N PHE A 31 -4.81 -10.83 -4.33
CA PHE A 31 -4.19 -11.22 -5.60
C PHE A 31 -4.54 -12.66 -5.98
N GLU A 32 -4.36 -13.64 -5.09
CA GLU A 32 -4.67 -15.04 -5.39
C GLU A 32 -6.16 -15.26 -5.66
N ALA A 33 -7.03 -14.58 -4.90
CA ALA A 33 -8.48 -14.65 -5.10
C ALA A 33 -8.91 -14.05 -6.45
N GLU A 34 -8.41 -12.86 -6.82
CA GLU A 34 -8.77 -12.22 -8.09
C GLU A 34 -8.14 -12.94 -9.29
N LEU A 35 -6.93 -13.50 -9.14
CA LEU A 35 -6.31 -14.34 -10.17
C LEU A 35 -7.22 -15.55 -10.48
N ALA A 36 -7.65 -16.29 -9.45
CA ALA A 36 -8.53 -17.43 -9.63
C ALA A 36 -9.88 -17.03 -10.28
N ARG A 37 -10.46 -15.89 -9.90
CA ARG A 37 -11.69 -15.39 -10.54
C ARG A 37 -11.47 -15.05 -12.01
N ALA A 38 -10.38 -14.37 -12.33
CA ALA A 38 -10.04 -14.03 -13.70
C ALA A 38 -9.81 -15.29 -14.56
N GLU A 39 -9.07 -16.27 -14.03
CA GLU A 39 -8.85 -17.54 -14.71
C GLU A 39 -10.15 -18.32 -14.95
N ALA A 40 -11.10 -18.31 -14.01
CA ALA A 40 -12.41 -18.93 -14.21
C ALA A 40 -13.26 -18.19 -15.26
N ALA A 41 -13.21 -16.85 -15.28
CA ALA A 41 -13.91 -16.05 -16.27
C ALA A 41 -13.40 -16.34 -17.71
N GLU A 42 -12.10 -16.64 -17.84
CA GLU A 42 -11.47 -17.03 -19.11
C GLU A 42 -11.54 -18.56 -19.38
N GLY A 43 -12.21 -19.33 -18.52
CA GLY A 43 -12.37 -20.79 -18.68
C GLY A 43 -11.09 -21.61 -18.47
N LEU A 44 -10.06 -21.04 -17.84
CA LEU A 44 -8.78 -21.71 -17.57
C LEU A 44 -8.86 -22.65 -16.36
N ILE A 45 -9.76 -22.39 -15.42
CA ILE A 45 -10.10 -23.23 -14.27
C ILE A 45 -11.62 -23.28 -14.11
N GLY A 46 -12.14 -24.29 -13.40
CA GLY A 46 -13.58 -24.38 -13.12
C GLY A 46 -14.05 -23.32 -12.12
N THR A 47 -15.31 -22.88 -12.23
CA THR A 47 -15.89 -21.88 -11.30
C THR A 47 -15.86 -22.36 -9.85
N GLU A 48 -16.21 -23.62 -9.59
CA GLU A 48 -16.14 -24.22 -8.25
C GLU A 48 -14.71 -24.23 -7.68
N THR A 49 -13.72 -24.41 -8.55
CA THR A 49 -12.30 -24.34 -8.19
C THR A 49 -11.89 -22.93 -7.75
N ALA A 50 -12.31 -21.91 -8.51
CA ALA A 50 -12.06 -20.52 -8.17
C ALA A 50 -12.79 -20.12 -6.87
N ASP A 51 -14.04 -20.53 -6.71
CA ASP A 51 -14.84 -20.25 -5.51
C ASP A 51 -14.20 -20.83 -4.25
N ALA A 52 -13.61 -22.04 -4.33
CA ALA A 52 -12.87 -22.64 -3.22
C ALA A 52 -11.61 -21.82 -2.85
N ILE A 53 -10.84 -21.35 -3.83
CA ILE A 53 -9.66 -20.50 -3.61
C ILE A 53 -10.08 -19.16 -2.97
N VAL A 54 -11.12 -18.53 -3.51
CA VAL A 54 -11.67 -17.26 -3.02
C VAL A 54 -12.16 -17.40 -1.58
N ALA A 55 -12.91 -18.46 -1.28
CA ALA A 55 -13.42 -18.72 0.06
C ALA A 55 -12.28 -18.89 1.07
N LEU A 56 -11.25 -19.66 0.71
CA LEU A 56 -10.07 -19.81 1.56
C LEU A 56 -9.37 -18.47 1.80
N CYS A 57 -9.11 -17.69 0.75
CA CYS A 57 -8.44 -16.39 0.87
C CYS A 57 -9.21 -15.41 1.76
N ALA A 58 -10.54 -15.55 1.86
CA ALA A 58 -11.38 -14.73 2.73
C ALA A 58 -11.34 -15.15 4.21
N THR A 59 -11.06 -16.43 4.51
CA THR A 59 -11.14 -16.98 5.87
C THR A 59 -9.81 -17.37 6.48
N VAL A 60 -8.75 -17.53 5.67
CA VAL A 60 -7.46 -18.01 6.14
C VAL A 60 -6.83 -17.01 7.09
N ALA A 61 -6.39 -17.51 8.25
CA ALA A 61 -5.62 -16.75 9.21
C ALA A 61 -4.14 -17.14 9.06
N ILE A 62 -3.31 -16.15 8.73
CA ILE A 62 -1.85 -16.33 8.60
C ILE A 62 -1.18 -15.37 9.57
N ASP A 63 -0.31 -15.88 10.44
CA ASP A 63 0.54 -15.05 11.29
C ASP A 63 1.63 -14.39 10.42
N PRO A 64 1.67 -13.05 10.31
CA PRO A 64 2.69 -12.38 9.53
C PRO A 64 4.11 -12.62 10.04
N ALA A 65 4.30 -12.84 11.35
CA ALA A 65 5.61 -13.07 11.92
C ALA A 65 6.18 -14.43 11.49
N GLU A 66 5.37 -15.48 11.53
CA GLU A 66 5.78 -16.81 11.04
C GLU A 66 6.07 -16.78 9.53
N LEU A 67 5.18 -16.16 8.75
CA LEU A 67 5.36 -16.07 7.31
C LEU A 67 6.60 -15.27 6.93
N ALA A 68 6.96 -14.25 7.72
CA ALA A 68 8.18 -13.46 7.50
C ALA A 68 9.45 -14.31 7.65
N GLU A 69 9.52 -15.20 8.64
CA GLU A 69 10.65 -16.13 8.81
C GLU A 69 10.75 -17.12 7.63
N GLU A 70 9.61 -17.65 7.17
CA GLU A 70 9.57 -18.52 5.99
C GLU A 70 9.98 -17.78 4.72
N ALA A 71 9.52 -16.53 4.56
CA ALA A 71 9.88 -15.68 3.42
C ALA A 71 11.35 -15.30 3.42
N ALA A 72 11.96 -15.09 4.59
CA ALA A 72 13.39 -14.85 4.72
C ALA A 72 14.22 -16.04 4.22
N LEU A 73 13.77 -17.27 4.49
CA LEU A 73 14.42 -18.48 3.98
C LEU A 73 14.18 -18.69 2.48
N ALA A 74 12.97 -18.39 1.99
CA ALA A 74 12.61 -18.56 0.59
C ALA A 74 13.14 -17.44 -0.34
N GLY A 75 13.56 -16.30 0.22
CA GLY A 75 13.93 -15.10 -0.54
C GLY A 75 12.76 -14.36 -1.16
N THR A 76 11.51 -14.75 -0.85
CA THR A 76 10.28 -14.14 -1.36
C THR A 76 9.08 -14.48 -0.49
N LEU A 77 8.09 -13.60 -0.46
CA LEU A 77 6.80 -13.82 0.22
C LEU A 77 5.93 -14.87 -0.49
N ALA A 78 5.99 -14.92 -1.82
CA ALA A 78 5.02 -15.68 -2.61
C ALA A 78 5.14 -17.19 -2.38
N ILE A 79 6.35 -17.74 -2.36
CA ILE A 79 6.59 -19.18 -2.18
C ILE A 79 5.96 -19.71 -0.88
N PRO A 80 6.27 -19.19 0.31
CA PRO A 80 5.70 -19.71 1.55
C PRO A 80 4.20 -19.43 1.68
N LEU A 81 3.72 -18.28 1.18
CA LEU A 81 2.30 -17.96 1.16
C LEU A 81 1.51 -18.99 0.34
N VAL A 82 1.93 -19.22 -0.91
CA VAL A 82 1.29 -20.18 -1.81
C VAL A 82 1.39 -21.59 -1.22
N ALA A 83 2.51 -21.97 -0.60
CA ALA A 83 2.65 -23.27 0.06
C ALA A 83 1.60 -23.47 1.18
N ARG A 84 1.42 -22.47 2.07
CA ARG A 84 0.41 -22.51 3.13
C ARG A 84 -1.02 -22.59 2.58
N LEU A 85 -1.33 -21.79 1.56
CA LEU A 85 -2.64 -21.81 0.92
C LEU A 85 -2.92 -23.15 0.21
N ARG A 86 -1.93 -23.71 -0.51
CA ARG A 86 -2.07 -25.04 -1.15
C ARG A 86 -2.31 -26.14 -0.12
N ALA A 87 -1.65 -26.10 1.03
CA ALA A 87 -1.85 -27.08 2.09
C ALA A 87 -3.26 -27.03 2.71
N ALA A 88 -3.95 -25.90 2.61
CA ALA A 88 -5.33 -25.73 3.08
C ALA A 88 -6.39 -26.02 2.01
N LEU A 89 -5.98 -26.32 0.76
CA LEU A 89 -6.85 -26.69 -0.34
C LEU A 89 -6.71 -28.19 -0.66
N THR A 90 -7.70 -28.74 -1.36
CA THR A 90 -7.68 -30.12 -1.83
C THR A 90 -8.03 -30.21 -3.31
N GLY A 91 -7.57 -31.28 -3.98
CA GLY A 91 -7.95 -31.58 -5.35
C GLY A 91 -7.51 -30.52 -6.36
N GLU A 92 -8.41 -30.16 -7.28
CA GLU A 92 -8.10 -29.22 -8.36
C GLU A 92 -7.85 -27.79 -7.86
N ALA A 93 -8.45 -27.37 -6.74
CA ALA A 93 -8.19 -26.04 -6.16
C ALA A 93 -6.73 -25.87 -5.72
N ALA A 94 -6.14 -26.89 -5.09
CA ALA A 94 -4.73 -26.85 -4.70
C ALA A 94 -3.79 -26.81 -5.90
N LYS A 95 -4.15 -27.48 -7.02
CA LYS A 95 -3.37 -27.48 -8.26
C LYS A 95 -3.49 -26.16 -9.03
N ALA A 96 -4.68 -25.58 -9.02
CA ALA A 96 -5.01 -24.33 -9.72
C ALA A 96 -4.49 -23.08 -9.00
N LEU A 97 -4.25 -23.14 -7.68
CA LEU A 97 -3.76 -21.98 -6.94
C LEU A 97 -2.44 -21.45 -7.54
N HIS A 98 -2.38 -20.13 -7.74
CA HIS A 98 -1.21 -19.43 -8.28
C HIS A 98 -0.81 -19.91 -9.69
N LYS A 99 -1.77 -20.41 -10.47
CA LYS A 99 -1.51 -20.87 -11.84
C LYS A 99 -1.12 -19.70 -12.73
N GLY A 100 -0.06 -19.89 -13.52
CA GLY A 100 0.44 -18.91 -14.48
C GLY A 100 1.17 -17.69 -13.89
N ALA A 101 1.05 -17.43 -12.59
CA ALA A 101 1.73 -16.34 -11.91
C ALA A 101 3.15 -16.73 -11.46
N THR A 102 4.02 -15.72 -11.36
CA THR A 102 5.33 -15.82 -10.70
C THR A 102 5.32 -15.06 -9.37
N SER A 103 6.34 -15.30 -8.55
CA SER A 103 6.52 -14.60 -7.27
C SER A 103 6.56 -13.08 -7.41
N GLN A 104 7.05 -12.57 -8.54
CA GLN A 104 7.13 -11.14 -8.80
C GLN A 104 5.75 -10.51 -9.10
N ASP A 105 4.83 -11.24 -9.73
CA ASP A 105 3.48 -10.74 -10.03
C ASP A 105 2.73 -10.40 -8.73
N VAL A 106 2.86 -11.27 -7.73
CA VAL A 106 2.32 -11.04 -6.37
C VAL A 106 2.98 -9.83 -5.74
N ALA A 107 4.32 -9.78 -5.72
CA ALA A 107 5.08 -8.74 -5.05
C ALA A 107 4.77 -7.34 -5.62
N ASP A 108 4.82 -7.20 -6.95
CA ASP A 108 4.59 -5.93 -7.63
C ASP A 108 3.12 -5.51 -7.55
N THR A 109 2.17 -6.45 -7.57
CA THR A 109 0.75 -6.13 -7.38
C THR A 109 0.45 -5.66 -5.96
N ILE A 110 1.04 -6.28 -4.94
CA ILE A 110 0.93 -5.83 -3.54
C ILE A 110 1.47 -4.41 -3.43
N LEU A 111 2.71 -4.17 -3.89
CA LEU A 111 3.34 -2.86 -3.81
C LEU A 111 2.51 -1.80 -4.54
N THR A 112 2.01 -2.09 -5.73
CA THR A 112 1.14 -1.19 -6.50
C THR A 112 -0.14 -0.87 -5.74
N CYS A 113 -0.79 -1.85 -5.10
CA CYS A 113 -1.96 -1.62 -4.27
C CYS A 113 -1.66 -0.73 -3.06
N GLN A 114 -0.52 -0.92 -2.41
CA GLN A 114 -0.09 -0.10 -1.28
C GLN A 114 0.25 1.33 -1.72
N ILE A 115 0.96 1.50 -2.84
CA ILE A 115 1.26 2.80 -3.44
C ILE A 115 -0.03 3.54 -3.79
N ARG A 116 -1.03 2.86 -4.37
CA ARG A 116 -2.33 3.47 -4.66
C ARG A 116 -3.02 3.97 -3.40
N ALA A 117 -3.02 3.18 -2.33
CA ALA A 117 -3.59 3.60 -1.05
C ALA A 117 -2.83 4.79 -0.46
N ALA A 118 -1.49 4.78 -0.53
CA ALA A 118 -0.64 5.88 -0.09
C ALA A 118 -0.86 7.16 -0.91
N GLY A 119 -1.02 7.05 -2.23
CA GLY A 119 -1.31 8.15 -3.13
C GLY A 119 -2.59 8.89 -2.73
N GLY A 120 -3.67 8.15 -2.44
CA GLY A 120 -4.91 8.76 -1.95
C GLY A 120 -4.76 9.54 -0.63
N LEU A 121 -3.88 9.08 0.28
CA LEU A 121 -3.56 9.82 1.51
C LEU A 121 -2.78 11.11 1.22
N LEU A 122 -1.82 11.04 0.30
CA LEU A 122 -1.01 12.20 -0.10
C LEU A 122 -1.87 13.25 -0.82
N ASP A 123 -2.75 12.85 -1.73
CA ASP A 123 -3.64 13.76 -2.44
C ASP A 123 -4.55 14.53 -1.48
N ALA A 124 -5.11 13.84 -0.48
CA ALA A 124 -5.95 14.47 0.54
C ALA A 124 -5.15 15.49 1.38
N GLU A 125 -3.94 15.15 1.80
CA GLU A 125 -3.08 16.04 2.57
C GLU A 125 -2.57 17.22 1.75
N LEU A 126 -2.23 17.02 0.48
CA LEU A 126 -1.86 18.09 -0.44
C LEU A 126 -3.02 19.08 -0.61
N ALA A 127 -4.24 18.59 -0.85
CA ALA A 127 -5.41 19.45 -0.96
C ALA A 127 -5.63 20.28 0.33
N ARG A 128 -5.48 19.66 1.51
CA ARG A 128 -5.60 20.33 2.81
C ARG A 128 -4.53 21.40 3.00
N ILE A 129 -3.27 21.09 2.70
CA ILE A 129 -2.14 22.02 2.85
C ILE A 129 -2.27 23.18 1.87
N THR A 130 -2.55 22.91 0.60
CA THR A 130 -2.73 23.96 -0.43
C THR A 130 -3.87 24.89 -0.04
N THR A 131 -4.99 24.37 0.46
CA THR A 131 -6.11 25.20 0.94
C THR A 131 -5.68 26.09 2.11
N ALA A 132 -4.97 25.55 3.09
CA ALA A 132 -4.50 26.30 4.24
C ALA A 132 -3.47 27.38 3.85
N LEU A 133 -2.52 27.05 2.98
CA LEU A 133 -1.51 27.98 2.48
C LEU A 133 -2.14 29.10 1.65
N ALA A 134 -3.11 28.78 0.78
CA ALA A 134 -3.85 29.77 0.02
C ALA A 134 -4.59 30.76 0.94
N ALA A 135 -5.25 30.26 1.99
CA ALA A 135 -5.93 31.11 2.97
C ALA A 135 -4.94 32.01 3.74
N LEU A 136 -3.75 31.50 4.10
CA LEU A 136 -2.71 32.28 4.76
C LEU A 136 -2.10 33.33 3.81
N ALA A 137 -1.83 32.96 2.56
CA ALA A 137 -1.33 33.87 1.55
C ALA A 137 -2.29 35.05 1.33
N GLN A 138 -3.58 34.78 1.22
CA GLN A 138 -4.62 35.81 1.09
C GLN A 138 -4.71 36.70 2.35
N ARG A 139 -4.77 36.10 3.54
CA ARG A 139 -4.83 36.83 4.81
C ARG A 139 -3.66 37.80 4.99
N HIS A 140 -2.47 37.40 4.55
CA HIS A 140 -1.24 38.15 4.71
C HIS A 140 -0.76 38.87 3.46
N ALA A 141 -1.61 38.98 2.43
CA ALA A 141 -1.25 39.56 1.13
C ALA A 141 -0.61 40.96 1.25
N ALA A 142 -1.06 41.78 2.19
CA ALA A 142 -0.54 43.14 2.43
C ALA A 142 0.22 43.29 3.77
N THR A 143 0.47 42.21 4.52
CA THR A 143 1.27 42.29 5.75
C THR A 143 2.73 42.62 5.38
N PRO A 144 3.32 43.75 5.80
CA PRO A 144 4.68 44.09 5.41
C PRO A 144 5.71 43.07 5.90
N ALA A 145 6.61 42.63 5.03
CA ALA A 145 7.75 41.78 5.35
C ALA A 145 9.00 42.21 4.57
N ILE A 146 10.19 42.05 5.18
CA ILE A 146 11.45 42.33 4.48
C ILE A 146 11.69 41.26 3.41
N GLY A 147 11.88 41.70 2.16
CA GLY A 147 12.36 40.81 1.10
C GLY A 147 13.78 40.37 1.42
N ARG A 148 14.15 39.12 1.09
CA ARG A 148 15.54 38.66 1.20
C ARG A 148 15.99 37.98 -0.07
N THR A 149 17.06 38.51 -0.66
CA THR A 149 17.73 37.93 -1.84
C THR A 149 19.18 37.68 -1.49
N LEU A 150 19.70 36.46 -1.72
CA LEU A 150 21.06 36.08 -1.33
C LEU A 150 21.37 36.38 0.17
N LEU A 151 20.39 36.15 1.04
CA LEU A 151 20.44 36.44 2.48
C LEU A 151 20.61 37.93 2.85
N GLN A 152 20.54 38.85 1.88
CA GLN A 152 20.58 40.29 2.10
C GLN A 152 19.17 40.88 2.08
N ASP A 153 18.99 41.97 2.81
CA ASP A 153 17.75 42.73 2.79
C ASP A 153 17.50 43.33 1.40
N ALA A 154 16.27 43.17 0.92
CA ALA A 154 15.78 43.68 -0.35
C ALA A 154 14.54 44.56 -0.12
N LEU A 155 13.88 44.98 -1.20
CA LEU A 155 12.65 45.78 -1.11
C LEU A 155 11.55 45.03 -0.32
N PRO A 156 10.73 45.75 0.48
CA PRO A 156 9.61 45.14 1.19
C PRO A 156 8.63 44.44 0.25
N ILE A 157 8.07 43.33 0.73
CA ILE A 157 7.01 42.56 0.08
C ILE A 157 5.81 42.39 1.03
N GLY A 158 4.69 41.91 0.50
CA GLY A 158 3.63 41.33 1.33
C GLY A 158 4.03 39.94 1.82
N PHE A 159 3.84 39.63 3.11
CA PHE A 159 4.19 38.31 3.67
C PHE A 159 3.45 37.17 2.97
N GLY A 160 2.24 37.42 2.47
CA GLY A 160 1.48 36.47 1.66
C GLY A 160 2.20 36.05 0.37
N LEU A 161 3.00 36.94 -0.24
CA LEU A 161 3.83 36.60 -1.41
C LEU A 161 4.90 35.55 -1.09
N ARG A 162 5.35 35.47 0.17
CA ARG A 162 6.31 34.45 0.62
C ARG A 162 5.67 33.07 0.79
N ILE A 163 4.36 33.03 0.98
CA ILE A 163 3.58 31.80 1.20
C ILE A 163 3.06 31.23 -0.14
N ALA A 164 2.79 32.12 -1.11
CA ALA A 164 2.23 31.81 -2.42
C ALA A 164 3.16 31.02 -3.34
#